data_AF-A0A412CJV8-F1
#
_entry.id   AF-A0A412CJV8-F1
#
_cell.length_a   1.000
_cell.length_b   1.000
_cell.length_c   1.000
_cell.angle_alpha   90.00
_cell.angle_beta   90.00
_cell.angle_gamma   90.00
#
_symmetry.space_group_name_H-M   'P 1'
#
loop_
_entity.id
_entity.type
_entity.pdbx_description
1 polymer ?
#
loop_
_entity_poly.entity_id
_entity_poly.type
_entity_poly.pdbx_seq_one_letter_code
_entity_poly.pdbx_strand_id
1 'polypeptide(L)'
;MTNRFDKIFSEKLSAIIAITSLICLLVSIYIFIIHGSWQFSPILDEAKIAQFGDFVGGVVGTLLAFVAAILYYVALKEQRKDIAINQKSMNLQNEALAKQIEEFEKQKEELALTRIVYEQQYKTMKEQEHTMKIQQFESSFYAFLNVYIAIKNELNNNDEEKDFFKTIFLKLNGSVDVELINESPLNCHKIIEKKYVDLFLHNKGRLSHYFKTIYRLLKIIDSSLSLSNQEKMFYAKIIRSQLTDYELLIMYYNYHSVYANKSTVLIYKYNILKHIHPLSKIEFRKKYNITTENNYALTAFLEGFSILLEKTINQFCDSFDFQEIEEKHHSLSCIISISYIEKVTIKISCFDKSRIPEHFEQIIYDYLFDKLYITQFKAIDKEFASRQQAEVDGTMLYEYILNEQLIEKLNKDIEL
;
A
#
# COMPACT_ATOMS: atom_id res chain seq x y z
N MET A 1 -76.84 -37.59 -13.75
CA MET A 1 -77.89 -38.23 -12.93
C MET A 1 -77.84 -37.83 -11.45
N THR A 2 -76.67 -37.53 -10.88
CA THR A 2 -76.45 -37.11 -9.47
C THR A 2 -77.26 -35.87 -9.04
N ASN A 3 -77.33 -34.84 -9.88
CA ASN A 3 -78.04 -33.58 -9.56
C ASN A 3 -79.56 -33.71 -9.29
N ARG A 4 -80.23 -34.78 -9.76
CA ARG A 4 -81.67 -34.98 -9.48
C ARG A 4 -81.91 -35.61 -8.12
N PHE A 5 -81.11 -36.61 -7.74
CA PHE A 5 -81.19 -37.24 -6.41
C PHE A 5 -80.79 -36.28 -5.30
N ASP A 6 -79.82 -35.41 -5.56
CA ASP A 6 -79.36 -34.38 -4.61
C ASP A 6 -80.41 -33.32 -4.28
N LYS A 7 -81.27 -33.02 -5.25
CA LYS A 7 -82.41 -32.10 -5.07
C LYS A 7 -83.54 -32.76 -4.28
N ILE A 8 -83.66 -34.07 -4.38
CA ILE A 8 -84.69 -34.88 -3.72
C ILE A 8 -84.24 -35.16 -2.29
N PHE A 9 -83.11 -35.84 -2.08
CA PHE A 9 -82.58 -36.19 -0.77
C PHE A 9 -81.67 -35.10 -0.23
N SER A 10 -82.28 -34.13 0.45
CA SER A 10 -81.61 -32.98 1.06
C SER A 10 -81.95 -32.88 2.54
N GLU A 11 -81.11 -32.15 3.30
CA GLU A 11 -81.43 -31.77 4.68
C GLU A 11 -82.81 -31.12 4.78
N LYS A 12 -83.16 -30.28 3.78
CA LYS A 12 -84.47 -29.63 3.70
C LYS A 12 -85.62 -30.63 3.56
N LEU A 13 -85.49 -31.67 2.71
CA LEU A 13 -86.49 -32.72 2.60
C LEU A 13 -86.59 -33.52 3.90
N SER A 14 -85.45 -33.87 4.50
CA SER A 14 -85.42 -34.62 5.76
C SER A 14 -86.11 -33.84 6.89
N ALA A 15 -85.93 -32.51 6.93
CA ALA A 15 -86.61 -31.62 7.88
C ALA A 15 -88.13 -31.56 7.63
N ILE A 16 -88.58 -31.51 6.36
CA ILE A 16 -90.01 -31.53 6.01
C ILE A 16 -90.65 -32.85 6.45
N ILE A 17 -90.00 -33.99 6.18
CA ILE A 17 -90.49 -35.32 6.58
C ILE A 17 -90.50 -35.45 8.12
N ALA A 18 -89.47 -34.95 8.80
CA ALA A 18 -89.44 -34.92 10.27
C ALA A 18 -90.59 -34.08 10.85
N ILE A 19 -90.84 -32.88 10.31
CA ILE A 19 -91.97 -32.02 10.71
C ILE A 19 -93.30 -32.72 10.42
N THR A 20 -93.42 -33.40 9.28
CA THR A 20 -94.64 -34.14 8.90
C THR A 20 -94.86 -35.32 9.83
N SER A 21 -93.80 -36.04 10.20
CA SER A 21 -93.86 -37.14 11.17
C SER A 21 -94.26 -36.65 12.57
N LEU A 22 -93.82 -35.45 12.96
CA LEU A 22 -94.22 -34.79 14.20
C LEU A 22 -95.71 -34.37 14.16
N ILE A 23 -96.18 -33.83 13.04
CA ILE A 23 -97.60 -33.51 12.85
C ILE A 23 -98.46 -34.78 12.87
N CYS A 24 -98.04 -35.86 12.21
CA CYS A 24 -98.72 -37.16 12.26
C CYS A 24 -98.79 -37.71 13.69
N LEU A 25 -97.71 -37.55 14.47
CA LEU A 25 -97.69 -37.93 15.88
C LEU A 25 -98.70 -37.09 16.69
N LEU A 26 -98.75 -35.78 16.50
CA LEU A 26 -99.71 -34.89 17.17
C LEU A 26 -101.17 -35.18 16.77
N VAL A 27 -101.42 -35.47 15.50
CA VAL A 27 -102.74 -35.87 14.99
C VAL A 27 -103.15 -37.24 15.55
N SER A 28 -102.21 -38.19 15.63
CA SER A 28 -102.44 -39.48 16.27
C SER A 28 -102.84 -39.32 17.74
N ILE A 29 -102.09 -38.49 18.48
CA ILE A 29 -102.41 -38.13 19.87
C ILE A 29 -103.80 -37.52 19.96
N TYR A 30 -104.14 -36.58 19.06
CA TYR A 30 -105.46 -35.92 19.03
C TYR A 30 -106.61 -36.91 18.75
N ILE A 31 -106.48 -37.77 17.73
CA ILE A 31 -107.49 -38.78 17.39
C ILE A 31 -107.65 -39.75 18.55
N PHE A 32 -106.54 -40.21 19.13
CA PHE A 32 -106.56 -41.08 20.30
C PHE A 32 -107.34 -40.42 21.44
N ILE A 33 -107.02 -39.17 21.81
CA ILE A 33 -107.65 -38.43 22.91
C ILE A 33 -109.14 -38.13 22.66
N ILE A 34 -109.59 -37.86 21.44
CA ILE A 34 -110.99 -37.44 21.21
C ILE A 34 -111.91 -38.58 20.81
N HIS A 35 -111.42 -39.52 19.99
CA HIS A 35 -112.22 -40.63 19.47
C HIS A 35 -111.98 -41.93 20.24
N GLY A 36 -111.11 -41.91 21.25
CA GLY A 36 -111.00 -42.99 22.22
C GLY A 36 -112.22 -43.06 23.14
N SER A 37 -112.71 -44.26 23.42
CA SER A 37 -113.69 -44.49 24.49
C SER A 37 -112.99 -44.42 25.84
N TRP A 38 -112.84 -43.21 26.37
CA TRP A 38 -112.16 -42.97 27.64
C TRP A 38 -113.12 -43.18 28.81
N GLN A 39 -113.01 -44.33 29.45
CA GLN A 39 -113.55 -44.52 30.79
C GLN A 39 -112.37 -44.43 31.76
N PHE A 40 -112.40 -43.47 32.67
CA PHE A 40 -111.38 -43.33 33.70
C PHE A 40 -111.42 -44.56 34.61
N SER A 41 -110.53 -45.51 34.34
CA SER A 41 -110.29 -46.73 35.12
C SER A 41 -108.86 -46.68 35.67
N PRO A 42 -108.61 -47.16 36.89
CA PRO A 42 -107.25 -47.28 37.42
C PRO A 42 -106.42 -48.36 36.71
N ILE A 43 -107.06 -49.18 35.85
CA ILE A 43 -106.41 -50.24 35.08
C ILE A 43 -106.22 -49.75 33.65
N LEU A 44 -104.96 -49.73 33.23
CA LEU A 44 -104.52 -49.32 31.90
C LEU A 44 -105.02 -50.31 30.84
N ASP A 45 -105.66 -49.81 29.79
CA ASP A 45 -106.11 -50.66 28.67
C ASP A 45 -104.92 -50.93 27.73
N GLU A 46 -104.25 -52.07 27.97
CA GLU A 46 -103.07 -52.50 27.21
C GLU A 46 -103.34 -52.57 25.70
N ALA A 47 -104.55 -52.95 25.28
CA ALA A 47 -104.88 -53.08 23.86
C ALA A 47 -104.96 -51.72 23.16
N LYS A 48 -105.53 -50.69 23.81
CA LYS A 48 -105.59 -49.33 23.25
C LYS A 48 -104.21 -48.69 23.15
N ILE A 49 -103.36 -48.91 24.13
CA ILE A 49 -101.99 -48.39 24.15
C ILE A 49 -101.11 -49.12 23.13
N ALA A 50 -101.28 -50.43 22.98
CA ALA A 50 -100.62 -51.20 21.94
C ALA A 50 -100.99 -50.69 20.53
N GLN A 51 -102.28 -50.46 20.26
CA GLN A 51 -102.73 -49.92 18.96
C GLN A 51 -102.20 -48.51 18.67
N PHE A 52 -102.10 -47.66 19.69
CA PHE A 52 -101.46 -46.35 19.56
C PHE A 52 -99.96 -46.50 19.30
N GLY A 53 -99.29 -47.38 20.03
CA GLY A 53 -97.89 -47.74 19.83
C GLY A 53 -97.60 -48.29 18.44
N ASP A 54 -98.51 -49.12 17.90
CA ASP A 54 -98.42 -49.68 16.55
C ASP A 54 -98.55 -48.60 15.47
N PHE A 55 -99.45 -47.62 15.67
CA PHE A 55 -99.55 -46.47 14.76
C PHE A 55 -98.31 -45.58 14.83
N VAL A 56 -97.86 -45.23 16.04
CA VAL A 56 -96.68 -44.37 16.23
C VAL A 56 -95.42 -45.07 15.73
N GLY A 57 -95.18 -46.32 16.10
CA GLY A 57 -94.03 -47.09 15.64
C GLY A 57 -94.08 -47.38 14.14
N GLY A 58 -95.25 -47.78 13.62
CA GLY A 58 -95.44 -48.14 12.22
C GLY A 58 -95.36 -46.93 11.27
N VAL A 59 -96.01 -45.82 11.61
CA VAL A 59 -96.05 -44.62 10.75
C VAL A 59 -94.94 -43.64 11.12
N VAL A 60 -94.87 -43.18 12.36
CA VAL A 60 -93.89 -42.16 12.80
C VAL A 60 -92.48 -42.74 12.86
N GLY A 61 -92.32 -43.96 13.40
CA GLY A 61 -91.03 -44.65 13.48
C GLY A 61 -90.42 -44.93 12.11
N THR A 62 -91.22 -45.38 11.14
CA THR A 62 -90.76 -45.61 9.76
C THR A 62 -90.39 -44.29 9.05
N LEU A 63 -91.17 -43.22 9.25
CA LEU A 63 -90.83 -41.89 8.72
C LEU A 63 -89.52 -41.36 9.31
N LEU A 64 -89.29 -41.53 10.62
CA LEU A 64 -88.04 -41.13 11.29
C LEU A 64 -86.85 -42.00 10.87
N ALA A 65 -87.02 -43.31 10.72
CA ALA A 65 -85.98 -44.20 10.20
C ALA A 65 -85.60 -43.84 8.76
N PHE A 66 -86.58 -43.47 7.93
CA PHE A 66 -86.34 -42.95 6.59
C PHE A 66 -85.58 -41.62 6.62
N VAL A 67 -85.93 -40.69 7.51
CA VAL A 67 -85.17 -39.45 7.75
C VAL A 67 -83.71 -39.76 8.15
N ALA A 68 -83.48 -40.70 9.06
CA ALA A 68 -82.13 -41.10 9.48
C ALA A 68 -81.31 -41.69 8.32
N ALA A 69 -81.91 -42.52 7.47
CA ALA A 69 -81.25 -43.06 6.29
C ALA A 69 -80.88 -41.96 5.27
N ILE A 70 -81.76 -40.97 5.08
CA ILE A 70 -81.48 -39.80 4.22
C ILE A 70 -80.32 -38.99 4.78
N LEU A 71 -80.34 -38.67 6.08
CA LEU A 71 -79.29 -37.91 6.74
C LEU A 71 -77.94 -38.65 6.68
N TYR A 72 -77.93 -39.97 6.89
CA TYR A 72 -76.73 -40.78 6.76
C TYR A 72 -76.18 -40.79 5.32
N TYR A 73 -77.05 -40.88 4.31
CA TYR A 73 -76.66 -40.77 2.90
C TYR A 73 -76.05 -39.40 2.58
N VAL A 74 -76.67 -38.32 3.06
CA VAL A 74 -76.16 -36.94 2.90
C VAL A 74 -74.78 -36.82 3.55
N ALA A 75 -74.61 -37.30 4.78
CA ALA A 75 -73.34 -37.28 5.50
C ALA A 75 -72.23 -38.07 4.77
N LEU A 76 -72.52 -39.29 4.29
CA LEU A 76 -71.55 -40.08 3.50
C LEU A 76 -71.14 -39.38 2.21
N LYS A 77 -72.08 -38.65 1.59
CA LYS A 77 -71.80 -37.90 0.37
C LYS A 77 -70.91 -36.69 0.65
N GLU A 78 -71.19 -35.93 1.72
CA GLU A 78 -70.34 -34.83 2.16
C GLU A 78 -68.94 -35.34 2.50
N GLN A 79 -68.83 -36.46 3.23
CA GLN A 79 -67.55 -37.09 3.55
C GLN A 79 -66.77 -37.50 2.28
N ARG A 80 -67.43 -38.04 1.24
CA ARG A 80 -66.77 -38.34 -0.05
C ARG A 80 -66.26 -37.08 -0.73
N LYS A 81 -67.01 -35.99 -0.66
CA LYS A 81 -66.59 -34.69 -1.21
C LYS A 81 -65.38 -34.15 -0.45
N ASP A 82 -65.37 -34.23 0.87
CA ASP A 82 -64.25 -33.81 1.71
C ASP A 82 -63.00 -34.65 1.45
N ILE A 83 -63.13 -35.97 1.29
CA ILE A 83 -62.00 -36.84 0.90
C ILE A 83 -61.42 -36.42 -0.46
N ALA A 84 -62.26 -36.14 -1.45
CA ALA A 84 -61.80 -35.69 -2.76
C ALA A 84 -61.10 -34.32 -2.69
N ILE A 85 -61.62 -33.39 -1.89
CA ILE A 85 -61.00 -32.08 -1.63
C ILE A 85 -59.64 -32.29 -0.93
N ASN A 86 -59.57 -33.16 0.07
CA ASN A 86 -58.34 -33.46 0.81
C ASN A 86 -57.28 -34.10 -0.07
N GLN A 87 -57.65 -35.07 -0.93
CA GLN A 87 -56.74 -35.66 -1.91
C GLN A 87 -56.19 -34.59 -2.86
N LYS A 88 -57.06 -33.70 -3.37
CA LYS A 88 -56.63 -32.58 -4.22
C LYS A 88 -55.68 -31.64 -3.47
N SER A 89 -56.00 -31.29 -2.23
CA SER A 89 -55.17 -30.43 -1.38
C SER A 89 -53.80 -31.06 -1.12
N MET A 90 -53.75 -32.36 -0.81
CA MET A 90 -52.52 -33.10 -0.58
C MET A 90 -51.65 -33.18 -1.85
N ASN A 91 -52.26 -33.37 -3.02
CA ASN A 91 -51.53 -33.35 -4.28
C ASN A 91 -50.92 -31.97 -4.57
N LEU A 92 -51.67 -30.88 -4.31
CA LEU A 92 -51.16 -29.52 -4.44
C LEU A 92 -50.02 -29.24 -3.43
N GLN A 93 -50.11 -29.76 -2.21
CA GLN A 93 -49.05 -29.66 -1.20
C GLN A 93 -47.79 -30.42 -1.64
N ASN A 94 -47.92 -31.62 -2.19
CA ASN A 94 -46.78 -32.38 -2.73
C ASN A 94 -46.11 -31.66 -3.90
N GLU A 95 -46.89 -31.05 -4.81
CA GLU A 95 -46.34 -30.25 -5.90
C GLU A 95 -45.62 -28.99 -5.39
N ALA A 96 -46.20 -28.29 -4.42
CA ALA A 96 -45.58 -27.12 -3.79
C ALA A 96 -44.27 -27.49 -3.07
N LEU A 97 -44.25 -28.64 -2.37
CA LEU A 97 -43.05 -29.14 -1.70
C LEU A 97 -41.95 -29.51 -2.71
N ALA A 98 -42.30 -30.14 -3.83
CA ALA A 98 -41.34 -30.46 -4.88
C ALA A 98 -40.67 -29.19 -5.45
N LYS A 99 -41.46 -28.13 -5.70
CA LYS A 99 -40.93 -26.81 -6.11
C LYS A 99 -40.03 -26.20 -5.05
N GLN A 100 -40.40 -26.30 -3.77
CA GLN A 100 -39.59 -25.79 -2.67
C GLN A 100 -38.23 -26.50 -2.55
N ILE A 101 -38.18 -27.81 -2.80
CA ILE A 101 -36.92 -28.57 -2.83
C ILE A 101 -36.03 -28.09 -3.98
N GLU A 102 -36.59 -27.91 -5.18
CA GLU A 102 -35.85 -27.41 -6.33
C GLU A 102 -35.29 -25.99 -6.08
N GLU A 103 -36.09 -25.09 -5.51
CA GLU A 103 -35.64 -23.76 -5.11
C GLU A 103 -34.52 -23.83 -4.06
N PHE A 104 -34.61 -24.76 -3.11
CA PHE A 104 -33.59 -24.95 -2.08
C PHE A 104 -32.26 -25.47 -2.67
N GLU A 105 -32.30 -26.35 -3.67
CA GLU A 105 -31.11 -26.78 -4.40
C GLU A 105 -30.45 -25.62 -5.15
N LYS A 106 -31.24 -24.80 -5.85
CA LYS A 106 -30.75 -23.58 -6.51
C LYS A 106 -30.12 -22.59 -5.52
N GLN A 107 -30.74 -22.39 -4.35
CA GLN A 107 -30.18 -21.54 -3.29
C GLN A 107 -28.85 -22.07 -2.74
N LYS A 108 -28.71 -23.40 -2.61
CA LYS A 108 -27.43 -24.00 -2.20
C LYS A 108 -26.34 -23.76 -3.24
N GLU A 109 -26.67 -23.87 -4.52
CA GLU A 109 -25.73 -23.58 -5.61
C GLU A 109 -25.33 -22.10 -5.63
N GLU A 110 -26.29 -21.17 -5.52
CA GLU A 110 -26.01 -19.74 -5.43
C GLU A 110 -25.13 -19.40 -4.22
N LEU A 111 -25.36 -20.04 -3.06
CA LEU A 111 -24.53 -19.85 -1.87
C LEU A 111 -23.10 -20.36 -2.08
N ALA A 112 -22.94 -21.49 -2.77
CA ALA A 112 -21.61 -22.02 -3.11
C ALA A 112 -20.86 -21.08 -4.05
N LEU A 113 -21.51 -20.58 -5.10
CA LEU A 113 -20.95 -19.59 -6.03
C LEU A 113 -20.59 -18.28 -5.31
N THR A 114 -21.46 -17.82 -4.42
CA THR A 114 -21.26 -16.61 -3.60
C THR A 114 -20.00 -16.72 -2.74
N ARG A 115 -19.75 -17.88 -2.11
CA ARG A 115 -18.52 -18.12 -1.34
C ARG A 115 -17.26 -18.01 -2.21
N ILE A 116 -17.29 -18.57 -3.42
CA ILE A 116 -16.16 -18.49 -4.37
C ILE A 116 -15.88 -17.03 -4.74
N VAL A 117 -16.91 -16.25 -5.04
CA VAL A 117 -16.78 -14.81 -5.35
C VAL A 117 -16.20 -14.04 -4.16
N TYR A 118 -16.66 -14.31 -2.94
CA TYR A 118 -16.12 -13.66 -1.74
C TYR A 118 -14.63 -13.99 -1.53
N GLU A 119 -14.22 -15.25 -1.72
CA GLU A 119 -12.82 -15.64 -1.62
C GLU A 119 -11.96 -14.93 -2.66
N GLN A 120 -12.46 -14.80 -3.90
CA GLN A 120 -11.77 -14.08 -4.95
C GLN A 120 -11.65 -12.58 -4.65
N GLN A 121 -12.73 -11.93 -4.20
CA GLN A 121 -12.72 -10.53 -3.79
C GLN A 121 -11.72 -10.29 -2.66
N TYR A 122 -11.66 -11.18 -1.66
CA TYR A 122 -10.71 -11.07 -0.56
C TYR A 122 -9.25 -11.11 -1.04
N LYS A 123 -8.92 -11.99 -2.01
CA LYS A 123 -7.58 -12.03 -2.61
C LYS A 123 -7.24 -10.74 -3.34
N THR A 124 -8.15 -10.24 -4.18
CA THR A 124 -7.96 -8.98 -4.89
C THR A 124 -7.83 -7.79 -3.94
N MET A 125 -8.61 -7.73 -2.87
CA MET A 125 -8.50 -6.68 -1.85
C MET A 125 -7.14 -6.69 -1.16
N LYS A 126 -6.59 -7.87 -0.88
CA LYS A 126 -5.23 -7.98 -0.32
C LYS A 126 -4.15 -7.48 -1.27
N GLU A 127 -4.26 -7.78 -2.56
CA GLU A 127 -3.34 -7.25 -3.57
C GLU A 127 -3.46 -5.72 -3.68
N GLN A 128 -4.69 -5.19 -3.62
CA GLN A 128 -4.93 -3.74 -3.65
C GLN A 128 -4.43 -3.00 -2.41
N GLU A 129 -4.35 -3.64 -1.24
CA GLU A 129 -3.88 -3.02 0.00
C GLU A 129 -2.48 -2.40 -0.16
N HIS A 130 -1.56 -3.14 -0.80
CA HIS A 130 -0.20 -2.66 -1.03
C HIS A 130 -0.19 -1.49 -2.03
N THR A 131 -0.91 -1.62 -3.15
CA THR A 131 -1.04 -0.53 -4.14
C THR A 131 -1.61 0.74 -3.52
N MET A 132 -2.63 0.64 -2.68
CA MET A 132 -3.22 1.78 -1.98
C MET A 132 -2.22 2.44 -1.03
N LYS A 133 -1.41 1.66 -0.31
CA LYS A 133 -0.36 2.21 0.57
C LYS A 133 0.70 2.96 -0.22
N ILE A 134 1.11 2.45 -1.38
CA ILE A 134 2.03 3.15 -2.28
C ILE A 134 1.40 4.45 -2.78
N GLN A 135 0.16 4.43 -3.25
CA GLN A 135 -0.53 5.63 -3.73
C GLN A 135 -0.66 6.71 -2.64
N GLN A 136 -1.00 6.33 -1.40
CA GLN A 136 -1.05 7.25 -0.26
C GLN A 136 0.32 7.86 0.05
N PHE A 137 1.38 7.05 -0.03
CA PHE A 137 2.76 7.51 0.11
C PHE A 137 3.11 8.50 -1.01
N GLU A 138 2.85 8.17 -2.27
CA GLU A 138 3.18 9.01 -3.43
C GLU A 138 2.45 10.34 -3.37
N SER A 139 1.16 10.33 -3.05
CA SER A 139 0.37 11.54 -2.85
C SER A 139 1.01 12.46 -1.80
N SER A 140 1.42 11.91 -0.66
CA SER A 140 2.09 12.66 0.41
C SER A 140 3.48 13.15 -0.03
N PHE A 141 4.26 12.30 -0.68
CA PHE A 141 5.61 12.61 -1.16
C PHE A 141 5.58 13.77 -2.17
N TYR A 142 4.74 13.70 -3.20
CA TYR A 142 4.65 14.74 -4.21
C TYR A 142 4.05 16.05 -3.66
N ALA A 143 3.13 15.97 -2.69
CA ALA A 143 2.66 17.17 -1.98
C ALA A 143 3.80 17.88 -1.25
N PHE A 144 4.65 17.15 -0.51
CA PHE A 144 5.83 17.73 0.14
C PHE A 144 6.91 18.18 -0.85
N LEU A 145 7.06 17.49 -1.99
CA LEU A 145 8.00 17.88 -3.04
C LEU A 145 7.60 19.24 -3.63
N ASN A 146 6.31 19.47 -3.84
CA ASN A 146 5.79 20.75 -4.30
C ASN A 146 6.03 21.87 -3.26
N VAL A 147 5.89 21.56 -1.96
CA VAL A 147 6.24 22.51 -0.89
C VAL A 147 7.74 22.86 -0.95
N TYR A 148 8.60 21.86 -1.15
CA TYR A 148 10.04 22.07 -1.34
C TYR A 148 10.34 22.98 -2.54
N ILE A 149 9.75 22.68 -3.71
CA ILE A 149 9.93 23.48 -4.93
C ILE A 149 9.43 24.92 -4.70
N ALA A 150 8.29 25.11 -4.02
CA ALA A 150 7.76 26.43 -3.71
C ALA A 150 8.72 27.24 -2.83
N ILE A 151 9.27 26.63 -1.77
CA ILE A 151 10.27 27.29 -0.89
C ILE A 151 11.52 27.66 -1.68
N LYS A 152 12.04 26.74 -2.51
CA LYS A 152 13.21 26.99 -3.37
C LYS A 152 12.96 28.19 -4.29
N ASN A 153 11.82 28.20 -4.98
CA ASN A 153 11.46 29.27 -5.90
C ASN A 153 11.24 30.59 -5.17
N GLU A 154 10.65 30.59 -3.98
CA GLU A 154 10.52 31.78 -3.14
C GLU A 154 11.89 32.34 -2.73
N LEU A 155 12.83 31.49 -2.31
CA LEU A 155 14.19 31.91 -1.98
C LEU A 155 14.87 32.57 -3.19
N ASN A 156 14.80 31.91 -4.35
CA ASN A 156 15.38 32.43 -5.58
C ASN A 156 14.73 33.73 -6.02
N ASN A 157 13.39 33.82 -6.05
CA ASN A 157 12.68 35.02 -6.49
C ASN A 157 12.91 36.24 -5.57
N ASN A 158 13.21 36.00 -4.30
CA ASN A 158 13.53 37.06 -3.33
C ASN A 158 15.02 37.47 -3.35
N ASP A 159 15.85 36.80 -4.16
CA ASP A 159 17.24 37.17 -4.39
C ASP A 159 17.35 38.05 -5.64
N GLU A 160 18.22 39.07 -5.59
CA GLU A 160 18.38 40.04 -6.68
C GLU A 160 18.82 39.37 -8.00
N GLU A 161 19.72 38.39 -7.90
CA GLU A 161 20.24 37.61 -9.04
C GLU A 161 19.33 36.44 -9.44
N LYS A 162 18.18 36.29 -8.76
CA LYS A 162 17.25 35.17 -8.91
C LYS A 162 17.86 33.78 -8.66
N ASP A 163 18.99 33.73 -7.95
CA ASP A 163 19.68 32.50 -7.56
C ASP A 163 20.28 32.67 -6.17
N PHE A 164 19.45 32.40 -5.16
CA PHE A 164 19.80 32.58 -3.76
C PHE A 164 21.02 31.72 -3.37
N PHE A 165 21.10 30.49 -3.85
CA PHE A 165 22.16 29.57 -3.47
C PHE A 165 23.50 29.95 -4.09
N LYS A 166 23.51 30.42 -5.35
CA LYS A 166 24.70 31.00 -5.97
C LYS A 166 25.17 32.23 -5.23
N THR A 167 24.27 33.15 -4.90
CA THR A 167 24.60 34.36 -4.12
C THR A 167 25.24 34.00 -2.77
N ILE A 168 24.67 33.01 -2.07
CA ILE A 168 25.20 32.52 -0.80
C ILE A 168 26.58 31.87 -0.96
N PHE A 169 26.77 31.06 -2.01
CA PHE A 169 28.06 30.43 -2.31
C PHE A 169 29.15 31.45 -2.64
N LEU A 170 28.84 32.47 -3.45
CA LEU A 170 29.78 33.54 -3.77
C LEU A 170 30.15 34.37 -2.53
N LYS A 171 29.20 34.65 -1.65
CA LYS A 171 29.46 35.30 -0.35
C LYS A 171 30.37 34.44 0.54
N LEU A 172 30.12 33.14 0.61
CA LEU A 172 30.99 32.22 1.36
C LEU A 172 32.41 32.23 0.79
N ASN A 173 32.55 32.05 -0.53
CA ASN A 173 33.83 32.07 -1.21
C ASN A 173 34.56 33.41 -1.04
N GLY A 174 33.83 34.54 -1.05
CA GLY A 174 34.38 35.87 -0.79
C GLY A 174 34.86 36.06 0.65
N SER A 175 34.26 35.39 1.63
CA SER A 175 34.62 35.53 3.06
C SER A 175 35.89 34.78 3.49
N VAL A 176 36.46 33.97 2.59
CA VAL A 176 37.69 33.22 2.81
C VAL A 176 38.86 34.05 2.27
N ASP A 177 39.41 34.90 3.14
CA ASP A 177 40.51 35.82 2.84
C ASP A 177 41.90 35.25 3.17
N VAL A 178 41.97 34.00 3.64
CA VAL A 178 43.21 33.35 4.07
C VAL A 178 43.81 32.55 2.92
N GLU A 179 45.13 32.65 2.71
CA GLU A 179 45.88 31.77 1.81
C GLU A 179 45.87 30.34 2.37
N LEU A 180 45.14 29.44 1.71
CA LEU A 180 45.00 28.03 2.12
C LEU A 180 46.17 27.15 1.62
N ILE A 181 47.15 27.72 0.93
CA ILE A 181 48.23 26.99 0.22
C ILE A 181 48.99 26.07 1.18
N ASN A 182 49.28 26.55 2.39
CA ASN A 182 50.07 25.82 3.38
C ASN A 182 49.23 24.95 4.33
N GLU A 183 47.90 24.96 4.20
CA GLU A 183 47.02 24.22 5.09
C GLU A 183 46.79 22.78 4.59
N SER A 184 46.66 21.87 5.57
CA SER A 184 46.24 20.50 5.28
C SER A 184 44.79 20.47 4.75
N PRO A 185 44.39 19.48 3.94
CA PRO A 185 43.01 19.37 3.43
C PRO A 185 41.95 19.46 4.52
N LEU A 186 42.19 18.81 5.66
CA LEU A 186 41.28 18.83 6.80
C LEU A 186 41.16 20.23 7.42
N ASN A 187 42.28 20.96 7.57
CA ASN A 187 42.26 22.32 8.09
C ASN A 187 41.58 23.28 7.13
N CYS A 188 41.83 23.17 5.81
CA CYS A 188 41.11 23.93 4.78
C CYS A 188 39.60 23.76 4.95
N HIS A 189 39.15 22.52 5.08
CA HIS A 189 37.74 22.21 5.27
C HIS A 189 37.18 22.82 6.56
N LYS A 190 37.87 22.66 7.70
CA LYS A 190 37.47 23.23 9.01
C LYS A 190 37.37 24.77 8.95
N ILE A 191 38.28 25.44 8.25
CA ILE A 191 38.25 26.91 8.07
C ILE A 191 36.99 27.31 7.29
N ILE A 192 36.69 26.63 6.19
CA ILE A 192 35.53 26.94 5.34
C ILE A 192 34.23 26.59 6.06
N GLU A 193 34.16 25.46 6.77
CA GLU A 193 33.02 25.07 7.60
C GLU A 193 32.70 26.16 8.64
N LYS A 194 33.72 26.71 9.32
CA LYS A 194 33.54 27.81 10.28
C LYS A 194 32.96 29.05 9.62
N LYS A 195 33.48 29.45 8.45
CA LYS A 195 32.96 30.58 7.67
C LYS A 195 31.53 30.33 7.17
N TYR A 196 31.22 29.09 6.80
CA TYR A 196 29.87 28.67 6.45
C TYR A 196 28.92 28.83 7.63
N VAL A 197 29.32 28.39 8.84
CA VAL A 197 28.51 28.52 10.04
C VAL A 197 28.15 29.97 10.33
N ASP A 198 29.12 30.89 10.21
CA ASP A 198 28.89 32.32 10.38
C ASP A 198 27.86 32.83 9.35
N LEU A 199 28.01 32.46 8.08
CA LEU A 199 27.06 32.84 7.03
C LEU A 199 25.66 32.23 7.24
N PHE A 200 25.60 30.97 7.66
CA PHE A 200 24.37 30.26 7.95
C PHE A 200 23.59 30.97 9.06
N LEU A 201 24.27 31.42 10.11
CA LEU A 201 23.64 32.14 11.22
C LEU A 201 22.97 33.45 10.75
N HIS A 202 23.60 34.19 9.83
CA HIS A 202 23.02 35.40 9.24
C HIS A 202 21.78 35.10 8.35
N ASN A 203 21.72 33.92 7.75
CA ASN A 203 20.64 33.49 6.84
C ASN A 203 19.74 32.40 7.44
N LYS A 204 19.79 32.21 8.77
CA LYS A 204 19.27 31.02 9.45
C LYS A 204 17.80 30.77 9.18
N GLY A 205 16.97 31.81 9.17
CA GLY A 205 15.53 31.68 8.93
C GLY A 205 15.23 31.00 7.58
N ARG A 206 15.92 31.45 6.52
CA ARG A 206 15.75 30.97 5.15
C ARG A 206 16.35 29.58 4.95
N LEU A 207 17.64 29.42 5.28
CA LEU A 207 18.37 28.17 5.08
C LEU A 207 17.87 27.04 5.97
N SER A 208 17.55 27.32 7.25
CA SER A 208 17.03 26.29 8.15
C SER A 208 15.69 25.74 7.67
N HIS A 209 14.81 26.60 7.13
CA HIS A 209 13.53 26.16 6.58
C HIS A 209 13.74 25.22 5.38
N TYR A 210 14.58 25.63 4.42
CA TYR A 210 14.93 24.83 3.25
C TYR A 210 15.50 23.44 3.61
N PHE A 211 16.52 23.38 4.48
CA PHE A 211 17.14 22.09 4.84
C PHE A 211 16.21 21.19 5.66
N LYS A 212 15.34 21.76 6.49
CA LYS A 212 14.32 20.98 7.22
C LYS A 212 13.33 20.33 6.27
N THR A 213 12.96 21.00 5.18
CA THR A 213 12.07 20.45 4.17
C THR A 213 12.72 19.28 3.42
N ILE A 214 14.00 19.41 3.03
CA ILE A 214 14.77 18.29 2.45
C ILE A 214 14.84 17.12 3.44
N TYR A 215 15.20 17.37 4.69
CA TYR A 215 15.24 16.33 5.72
C TYR A 215 13.89 15.64 5.88
N ARG A 216 12.78 16.40 5.88
CA ARG A 216 11.43 15.85 6.00
C ARG A 216 11.09 14.95 4.82
N LEU A 217 11.40 15.37 3.59
CA LEU A 217 11.21 14.56 2.38
C LEU A 217 11.96 13.23 2.47
N LEU A 218 13.25 13.29 2.81
CA LEU A 218 14.06 12.08 3.00
C LEU A 218 13.53 11.21 4.13
N LYS A 219 13.03 11.81 5.22
CA LYS A 219 12.48 11.06 6.35
C LYS A 219 11.17 10.35 6.00
N ILE A 220 10.31 10.97 5.19
CA ILE A 220 9.08 10.33 4.69
C ILE A 220 9.43 9.09 3.87
N ILE A 221 10.41 9.18 2.96
CA ILE A 221 10.92 8.04 2.20
C ILE A 221 11.48 6.96 3.14
N ASP A 222 12.37 7.35 4.05
CA ASP A 222 13.08 6.44 4.96
C ASP A 222 12.15 5.67 5.89
N SER A 223 11.15 6.35 6.43
CA SER A 223 10.18 5.79 7.39
C SER A 223 9.06 4.97 6.75
N SER A 224 8.91 4.99 5.43
CA SER A 224 7.87 4.21 4.76
C SER A 224 8.16 2.70 4.87
N LEU A 225 7.25 1.95 5.48
CA LEU A 225 7.36 0.50 5.64
C LEU A 225 6.91 -0.27 4.38
N SER A 226 6.11 0.36 3.53
CA SER A 226 5.55 -0.26 2.33
C SER A 226 6.53 -0.29 1.15
N LEU A 227 7.63 0.47 1.25
CA LEU A 227 8.64 0.59 0.20
C LEU A 227 9.85 -0.29 0.50
N SER A 228 10.30 -0.99 -0.53
CA SER A 228 11.61 -1.63 -0.59
C SER A 228 12.74 -0.60 -0.59
N ASN A 229 13.97 -1.04 -0.31
CA ASN A 229 15.14 -0.15 -0.38
C ASN A 229 15.39 0.41 -1.79
N GLN A 230 15.05 -0.36 -2.83
CA GLN A 230 15.15 0.08 -4.23
C GLN A 230 14.16 1.20 -4.53
N GLU A 231 12.89 1.05 -4.15
CA GLU A 231 11.88 2.11 -4.31
C GLU A 231 12.24 3.36 -3.51
N LYS A 232 12.74 3.20 -2.27
CA LYS A 232 13.23 4.34 -1.48
C LYS A 232 14.35 5.10 -2.20
N MET A 233 15.31 4.38 -2.77
CA MET A 233 16.38 4.99 -3.55
C MET A 233 15.84 5.69 -4.81
N PHE A 234 14.82 5.12 -5.47
CA PHE A 234 14.14 5.76 -6.61
C PHE A 234 13.55 7.12 -6.23
N TYR A 235 12.77 7.23 -5.15
CA TYR A 235 12.22 8.52 -4.71
C TYR A 235 13.30 9.50 -4.25
N ALA A 236 14.38 9.01 -3.63
CA ALA A 236 15.50 9.87 -3.27
C ALA A 236 16.23 10.44 -4.50
N LYS A 237 16.34 9.67 -5.59
CA LYS A 237 16.86 10.14 -6.88
C LYS A 237 15.95 11.21 -7.52
N ILE A 238 14.64 11.14 -7.31
CA ILE A 238 13.72 12.23 -7.71
C ILE A 238 14.06 13.52 -6.95
N ILE A 239 14.32 13.46 -5.64
CA ILE A 239 14.77 14.65 -4.89
C ILE A 239 16.11 15.15 -5.44
N ARG A 240 17.06 14.24 -5.66
CA ARG A 240 18.41 14.56 -6.15
C ARG A 240 18.38 15.31 -7.49
N SER A 241 17.47 14.96 -8.40
CA SER A 241 17.35 15.64 -9.70
C SER A 241 16.78 17.06 -9.61
N GLN A 242 16.18 17.44 -8.48
CA GLN A 242 15.67 18.80 -8.26
C GLN A 242 16.71 19.77 -7.70
N LEU A 243 17.91 19.30 -7.35
CA LEU A 243 18.99 20.08 -6.74
C LEU A 243 19.91 20.67 -7.82
N THR A 244 20.21 21.97 -7.73
CA THR A 244 21.24 22.61 -8.54
C THR A 244 22.64 22.40 -7.95
N ASP A 245 23.67 22.67 -8.73
CA ASP A 245 25.07 22.56 -8.28
C ASP A 245 25.36 23.46 -7.08
N TYR A 246 24.85 24.70 -7.07
CA TYR A 246 25.02 25.62 -5.94
C TYR A 246 24.22 25.17 -4.71
N GLU A 247 23.03 24.59 -4.88
CA GLU A 247 22.29 23.97 -3.77
C GLU A 247 23.12 22.83 -3.16
N LEU A 248 23.68 21.94 -3.99
CA LEU A 248 24.52 20.84 -3.55
C LEU A 248 25.77 21.33 -2.79
N LEU A 249 26.45 22.38 -3.27
CA LEU A 249 27.63 22.95 -2.61
C LEU A 249 27.28 23.57 -1.25
N ILE A 250 26.19 24.32 -1.15
CA ILE A 250 25.75 24.88 0.14
C ILE A 250 25.26 23.78 1.07
N MET A 251 24.58 22.75 0.55
CA MET A 251 24.20 21.56 1.29
C MET A 251 25.44 20.82 1.84
N TYR A 252 26.49 20.68 1.04
CA TYR A 252 27.73 20.04 1.46
C TYR A 252 28.29 20.67 2.73
N TYR A 253 28.48 22.00 2.75
CA TYR A 253 28.97 22.67 3.96
C TYR A 253 27.96 22.64 5.11
N ASN A 254 26.65 22.71 4.81
CA ASN A 254 25.62 22.55 5.83
C ASN A 254 25.72 21.21 6.58
N TYR A 255 25.86 20.10 5.84
CA TYR A 255 25.85 18.75 6.41
C TYR A 255 27.14 18.36 7.12
N HIS A 256 28.22 19.11 6.91
CA HIS A 256 29.43 19.03 7.73
C HIS A 256 29.30 19.83 9.03
N SER A 257 28.44 20.86 9.04
CA SER A 257 28.24 21.71 10.22
C SER A 257 27.45 21.01 11.34
N VAL A 258 27.67 21.49 12.56
CA VAL A 258 26.97 21.06 13.79
C VAL A 258 25.44 21.14 13.72
N TYR A 259 24.86 21.94 12.81
CA TYR A 259 23.42 22.16 12.72
C TYR A 259 22.68 21.02 12.00
N ALA A 260 23.39 20.11 11.35
CA ALA A 260 22.80 19.17 10.42
C ALA A 260 23.03 17.69 10.74
N ASN A 261 23.63 17.37 11.90
CA ASN A 261 24.01 16.01 12.32
C ASN A 261 22.94 14.92 12.07
N LYS A 262 21.66 15.20 12.37
CA LYS A 262 20.57 14.22 12.16
C LYS A 262 20.30 13.96 10.68
N SER A 263 20.48 14.97 9.84
CA SER A 263 20.23 14.90 8.40
C SER A 263 21.36 14.21 7.67
N THR A 264 22.61 14.34 8.16
CA THR A 264 23.82 13.74 7.55
C THR A 264 23.65 12.24 7.31
N VAL A 265 23.03 11.51 8.25
CA VAL A 265 22.75 10.07 8.11
C VAL A 265 21.90 9.77 6.86
N LEU A 266 20.84 10.55 6.62
CA LEU A 266 19.96 10.35 5.46
C LEU A 266 20.61 10.82 4.16
N ILE A 267 21.35 11.93 4.21
CA ILE A 267 22.10 12.48 3.07
C ILE A 267 23.14 11.47 2.58
N TYR A 268 23.84 10.84 3.52
CA TYR A 268 24.77 9.75 3.25
C TYR A 268 24.04 8.52 2.71
N LYS A 269 23.02 8.01 3.44
CA LYS A 269 22.27 6.80 3.05
C LYS A 269 21.71 6.85 1.63
N TYR A 270 21.24 8.02 1.19
CA TYR A 270 20.64 8.22 -0.12
C TYR A 270 21.59 8.85 -1.15
N ASN A 271 22.86 9.01 -0.82
CA ASN A 271 23.89 9.57 -1.69
C ASN A 271 23.43 10.86 -2.41
N ILE A 272 22.88 11.80 -1.64
CA ILE A 272 22.26 13.02 -2.18
C ILE A 272 23.30 13.94 -2.81
N LEU A 273 24.52 13.96 -2.24
CA LEU A 273 25.63 14.81 -2.71
C LEU A 273 26.46 14.19 -3.84
N LYS A 274 25.98 13.10 -4.49
CA LYS A 274 26.71 12.33 -5.52
C LYS A 274 27.34 13.18 -6.61
N HIS A 275 26.63 14.22 -7.06
CA HIS A 275 27.00 15.00 -8.24
C HIS A 275 27.89 16.22 -7.93
N ILE A 276 28.42 16.33 -6.70
CA ILE A 276 29.39 17.39 -6.39
C ILE A 276 30.75 17.03 -6.96
N HIS A 277 31.18 17.82 -7.94
CA HIS A 277 32.55 17.74 -8.41
C HIS A 277 33.51 18.37 -7.38
N PRO A 278 34.62 17.70 -6.98
CA PRO A 278 35.53 18.24 -5.97
C PRO A 278 36.13 19.60 -6.32
N LEU A 279 36.47 19.85 -7.59
CA LEU A 279 36.96 21.17 -8.03
C LEU A 279 35.93 22.31 -7.91
N SER A 280 34.65 22.00 -7.71
CA SER A 280 33.63 23.01 -7.44
C SER A 280 33.63 23.47 -5.98
N LYS A 281 34.35 22.77 -5.09
CA LYS A 281 34.49 23.11 -3.67
C LYS A 281 35.45 24.29 -3.49
N ILE A 282 35.18 25.12 -2.50
CA ILE A 282 35.92 26.36 -2.21
C ILE A 282 37.39 26.07 -1.88
N GLU A 283 37.66 24.93 -1.24
CA GLU A 283 38.99 24.41 -0.91
C GLU A 283 39.92 24.48 -2.13
N PHE A 284 39.52 23.86 -3.25
CA PHE A 284 40.34 23.78 -4.47
C PHE A 284 40.47 25.14 -5.17
N ARG A 285 39.38 25.91 -5.19
CA ARG A 285 39.37 27.25 -5.78
C ARG A 285 40.34 28.19 -5.06
N LYS A 286 40.36 28.15 -3.73
CA LYS A 286 41.20 29.04 -2.90
C LYS A 286 42.65 28.59 -2.82
N LYS A 287 42.90 27.28 -2.89
CA LYS A 287 44.25 26.72 -2.78
C LYS A 287 45.02 26.72 -4.09
N TYR A 288 44.35 26.40 -5.20
CA TYR A 288 45.00 26.20 -6.50
C TYR A 288 44.52 27.15 -7.59
N ASN A 289 43.53 28.01 -7.32
CA ASN A 289 42.85 28.82 -8.33
C ASN A 289 42.27 27.99 -9.49
N ILE A 290 41.87 26.75 -9.19
CA ILE A 290 41.28 25.80 -10.16
C ILE A 290 39.79 25.65 -9.89
N THR A 291 39.02 25.56 -10.97
CA THR A 291 37.58 25.33 -10.99
C THR A 291 37.25 24.37 -12.14
N THR A 292 36.03 23.85 -12.15
CA THR A 292 35.54 23.04 -13.27
C THR A 292 35.49 23.81 -14.59
N GLU A 293 35.29 25.12 -14.53
CA GLU A 293 35.18 26.00 -15.71
C GLU A 293 36.55 26.34 -16.32
N ASN A 294 37.61 26.47 -15.50
CA ASN A 294 38.93 26.90 -15.97
C ASN A 294 39.90 25.74 -16.27
N ASN A 295 39.58 24.50 -15.88
CA ASN A 295 40.42 23.35 -16.15
C ASN A 295 39.60 22.10 -16.51
N TYR A 296 39.09 22.08 -17.74
CA TYR A 296 38.28 20.98 -18.28
C TYR A 296 39.03 19.64 -18.28
N ALA A 297 40.32 19.63 -18.62
CA ALA A 297 41.10 18.40 -18.71
C ALA A 297 41.23 17.70 -17.36
N LEU A 298 41.51 18.46 -16.29
CA LEU A 298 41.53 17.95 -14.93
C LEU A 298 40.14 17.53 -14.45
N THR A 299 39.10 18.27 -14.80
CA THR A 299 37.70 17.93 -14.45
C THR A 299 37.32 16.56 -15.01
N ALA A 300 37.49 16.36 -16.32
CA ALA A 300 37.21 15.07 -16.97
C ALA A 300 38.07 13.91 -16.40
N PHE A 301 39.31 14.20 -16.04
CA PHE A 301 40.18 13.23 -15.37
C PHE A 301 39.64 12.82 -13.99
N LEU A 302 39.28 13.78 -13.14
CA LEU A 302 38.81 13.50 -11.77
C LEU A 302 37.43 12.83 -11.74
N GLU A 303 36.59 13.04 -12.75
CA GLU A 303 35.33 12.31 -12.93
C GLU A 303 35.58 10.83 -13.21
N GLY A 304 36.43 10.50 -14.19
CA GLY A 304 36.82 9.12 -14.48
C GLY A 304 37.53 8.47 -13.28
N PHE A 305 38.47 9.19 -12.67
CA PHE A 305 39.19 8.72 -11.51
C PHE A 305 38.26 8.44 -10.31
N SER A 306 37.21 9.24 -10.13
CA SER A 306 36.21 9.01 -9.07
C SER A 306 35.49 7.67 -9.25
N ILE A 307 35.12 7.32 -10.47
CA ILE A 307 34.43 6.06 -10.78
C ILE A 307 35.37 4.88 -10.53
N LEU A 308 36.62 4.99 -10.99
CA LEU A 308 37.65 3.97 -10.78
C LEU A 308 37.93 3.75 -9.29
N LEU A 309 38.04 4.83 -8.50
CA LEU A 309 38.23 4.76 -7.05
C LEU A 309 37.04 4.10 -6.35
N GLU A 310 35.81 4.52 -6.66
CA GLU A 310 34.60 3.96 -6.06
C GLU A 310 34.48 2.45 -6.32
N LYS A 311 34.80 2.01 -7.54
CA LYS A 311 34.83 0.59 -7.89
C LYS A 311 35.94 -0.15 -7.13
N THR A 312 37.17 0.35 -7.22
CA THR A 312 38.36 -0.37 -6.75
C THR A 312 38.46 -0.41 -5.22
N ILE A 313 38.21 0.70 -4.54
CA ILE A 313 38.25 0.77 -3.06
C ILE A 313 37.15 -0.10 -2.45
N ASN A 314 35.95 -0.12 -3.05
CA ASN A 314 34.88 -0.98 -2.55
C ASN A 314 35.19 -2.47 -2.77
N GLN A 315 35.78 -2.84 -3.92
CA GLN A 315 36.26 -4.20 -4.18
C GLN A 315 37.35 -4.63 -3.20
N PHE A 316 38.32 -3.74 -2.92
CA PHE A 316 39.34 -3.96 -1.90
C PHE A 316 38.71 -4.27 -0.53
N CYS A 317 37.73 -3.47 -0.11
CA CYS A 317 37.03 -3.67 1.15
C CYS A 317 36.17 -4.96 1.20
N ASP A 318 35.82 -5.54 0.04
CA ASP A 318 34.96 -6.72 -0.06
C ASP A 318 35.75 -8.03 -0.02
N SER A 319 36.85 -8.14 -0.77
CA SER A 319 37.53 -9.44 -0.97
C SER A 319 39.03 -9.43 -0.75
N PHE A 320 39.70 -8.28 -0.58
CA PHE A 320 41.17 -8.13 -0.56
C PHE A 320 41.94 -8.73 -1.75
N ASP A 321 41.31 -9.53 -2.61
CA ASP A 321 41.84 -10.09 -3.83
C ASP A 321 41.52 -9.16 -5.01
N PHE A 322 42.48 -8.34 -5.40
CA PHE A 322 42.34 -7.46 -6.55
C PHE A 322 43.64 -7.38 -7.36
N GLN A 323 43.54 -7.69 -8.66
CA GLN A 323 44.61 -7.48 -9.63
C GLN A 323 44.65 -6.02 -10.06
N GLU A 324 45.85 -5.51 -10.36
CA GLU A 324 46.06 -4.15 -10.86
C GLU A 324 45.04 -3.77 -11.94
N ILE A 325 44.28 -2.69 -11.72
CA ILE A 325 43.44 -2.09 -12.75
C ILE A 325 44.17 -0.87 -13.28
N GLU A 326 44.31 -0.83 -14.60
CA GLU A 326 44.82 0.31 -15.34
C GLU A 326 43.72 0.95 -16.18
N GLU A 327 43.65 2.28 -16.15
CA GLU A 327 42.76 3.07 -16.99
C GLU A 327 43.52 4.20 -17.69
N LYS A 328 43.29 4.34 -19.00
CA LYS A 328 43.89 5.39 -19.84
C LYS A 328 42.98 6.61 -19.84
N HIS A 329 43.52 7.76 -19.43
CA HIS A 329 42.81 9.04 -19.48
C HIS A 329 43.44 9.95 -20.53
N HIS A 330 42.71 10.14 -21.63
CA HIS A 330 43.17 10.93 -22.78
C HIS A 330 43.31 12.43 -22.48
N SER A 331 42.48 12.98 -21.59
CA SER A 331 42.43 14.42 -21.30
C SER A 331 43.76 14.97 -20.79
N LEU A 332 44.39 14.28 -19.83
CA LEU A 332 45.72 14.62 -19.28
C LEU A 332 46.86 13.81 -19.90
N SER A 333 46.58 12.95 -20.89
CA SER A 333 47.54 11.99 -21.44
C SER A 333 48.23 11.19 -20.33
N CYS A 334 47.44 10.48 -19.53
CA CYS A 334 47.95 9.71 -18.40
C CYS A 334 47.34 8.32 -18.27
N ILE A 335 48.04 7.44 -17.57
CA ILE A 335 47.56 6.13 -17.12
C ILE A 335 47.45 6.17 -15.62
N ILE A 336 46.28 5.79 -15.09
CA ILE A 336 46.11 5.53 -13.66
C ILE A 336 46.20 4.02 -13.46
N SER A 337 47.02 3.56 -12.52
CA SER A 337 46.97 2.20 -12.03
C SER A 337 46.67 2.17 -10.54
N ILE A 338 45.73 1.30 -10.14
CA ILE A 338 45.45 1.02 -8.73
C ILE A 338 45.76 -0.45 -8.51
N SER A 339 46.62 -0.75 -7.54
CA SER A 339 47.07 -2.11 -7.25
C SER A 339 47.06 -2.39 -5.75
N TYR A 340 46.94 -3.67 -5.39
CA TYR A 340 47.10 -4.15 -4.03
C TYR A 340 48.04 -5.36 -4.04
N ILE A 341 49.16 -5.25 -3.33
CA ILE A 341 50.12 -6.34 -3.11
C ILE A 341 50.28 -6.55 -1.61
N GLU A 342 50.71 -5.50 -0.91
CA GLU A 342 50.73 -5.40 0.56
C GLU A 342 50.09 -4.09 1.05
N LYS A 343 50.02 -3.09 0.16
CA LYS A 343 49.44 -1.78 0.38
C LYS A 343 48.64 -1.38 -0.85
N VAL A 344 47.50 -0.73 -0.65
CA VAL A 344 46.77 -0.08 -1.75
C VAL A 344 47.62 1.07 -2.30
N THR A 345 48.07 0.91 -3.54
CA THR A 345 48.95 1.86 -4.22
C THR A 345 48.25 2.41 -5.46
N ILE A 346 48.22 3.74 -5.58
CA ILE A 346 47.71 4.47 -6.74
C ILE A 346 48.90 5.09 -7.47
N LYS A 347 49.09 4.74 -8.74
CA LYS A 347 50.11 5.33 -9.62
C LYS A 347 49.44 6.11 -10.73
N ILE A 348 49.98 7.29 -11.03
CA ILE A 348 49.54 8.13 -12.14
C ILE A 348 50.77 8.46 -12.99
N SER A 349 50.78 7.93 -14.20
CA SER A 349 51.84 8.12 -15.19
C SER A 349 51.39 9.14 -16.23
N CYS A 350 51.93 10.35 -16.20
CA CYS A 350 51.60 11.44 -17.12
C CYS A 350 52.68 11.57 -18.21
N PHE A 351 52.29 11.37 -19.47
CA PHE A 351 53.20 11.37 -20.63
C PHE A 351 53.43 12.76 -21.24
N ASP A 352 52.61 13.76 -20.85
CA ASP A 352 52.70 15.13 -21.36
C ASP A 352 52.61 16.14 -20.20
N LYS A 353 53.78 16.67 -19.80
CA LYS A 353 53.91 17.64 -18.71
C LYS A 353 53.17 18.96 -18.98
N SER A 354 52.89 19.29 -20.25
CA SER A 354 52.18 20.52 -20.60
C SER A 354 50.67 20.46 -20.30
N ARG A 355 50.12 19.25 -20.12
CA ARG A 355 48.68 19.04 -19.88
C ARG A 355 48.31 19.01 -18.40
N ILE A 356 49.29 18.83 -17.51
CA ILE A 356 49.05 18.78 -16.07
C ILE A 356 49.13 20.20 -15.46
N PRO A 357 48.24 20.54 -14.52
CA PRO A 357 48.31 21.81 -13.81
C PRO A 357 49.56 21.90 -12.91
N GLU A 358 49.94 23.11 -12.55
CA GLU A 358 50.90 23.33 -11.46
C GLU A 358 50.38 22.67 -10.17
N HIS A 359 51.29 22.16 -9.34
CA HIS A 359 50.96 21.44 -8.11
C HIS A 359 50.07 20.19 -8.29
N PHE A 360 50.09 19.55 -9.47
CA PHE A 360 49.28 18.36 -9.76
C PHE A 360 49.35 17.27 -8.67
N GLU A 361 50.55 16.97 -8.17
CA GLU A 361 50.75 16.02 -7.06
C GLU A 361 49.87 16.37 -5.84
N GLN A 362 49.94 17.61 -5.38
CA GLN A 362 49.22 18.08 -4.22
C GLN A 362 47.71 18.16 -4.46
N ILE A 363 47.29 18.50 -5.68
CA ILE A 363 45.87 18.50 -6.09
C ILE A 363 45.29 17.09 -5.99
N ILE A 364 46.01 16.07 -6.49
CA ILE A 364 45.55 14.68 -6.40
C ILE A 364 45.55 14.20 -4.95
N TYR A 365 46.56 14.54 -4.16
CA TYR A 365 46.57 14.22 -2.73
C TYR A 365 45.35 14.79 -1.99
N ASP A 366 45.07 16.08 -2.19
CA ASP A 366 43.93 16.76 -1.56
C ASP A 366 42.59 16.18 -2.06
N TYR A 367 42.50 15.82 -3.34
CA TYR A 367 41.34 15.14 -3.92
C TYR A 367 41.12 13.76 -3.29
N LEU A 368 42.18 12.95 -3.14
CA LEU A 368 42.08 11.64 -2.50
C LEU A 368 41.60 11.79 -1.05
N PHE A 369 42.15 12.75 -0.30
CA PHE A 369 41.70 13.02 1.06
C PHE A 369 40.21 13.41 1.09
N ASP A 370 39.80 14.32 0.22
CA ASP A 370 38.41 14.78 0.11
C ASP A 370 37.44 13.64 -0.26
N LYS A 371 37.82 12.78 -1.20
CA LYS A 371 36.97 11.68 -1.69
C LYS A 371 36.86 10.52 -0.69
N LEU A 372 37.97 10.16 -0.05
CA LEU A 372 38.04 9.03 0.88
C LEU A 372 37.46 9.38 2.26
N TYR A 373 37.54 10.66 2.68
CA TYR A 373 37.22 11.05 4.05
C TYR A 373 36.17 12.14 4.14
N ILE A 374 36.45 13.35 3.65
CA ILE A 374 35.58 14.50 3.89
C ILE A 374 34.20 14.25 3.27
N THR A 375 34.13 13.85 2.01
CA THR A 375 32.88 13.52 1.32
C THR A 375 32.12 12.35 1.98
N GLN A 376 32.81 11.52 2.75
CA GLN A 376 32.21 10.43 3.55
C GLN A 376 31.81 10.87 4.97
N PHE A 377 31.90 12.16 5.29
CA PHE A 377 31.69 12.75 6.62
C PHE A 377 32.61 12.18 7.70
N LYS A 378 33.87 11.86 7.33
CA LYS A 378 34.89 11.34 8.24
C LYS A 378 36.02 12.35 8.41
N ALA A 379 36.46 12.52 9.65
CA ALA A 379 37.62 13.34 9.99
C ALA A 379 38.78 12.43 10.44
N ILE A 380 39.94 12.60 9.83
CA ILE A 380 41.15 11.86 10.16
C ILE A 380 42.31 12.84 10.30
N ASP A 381 42.94 12.86 11.48
CA ASP A 381 44.11 13.71 11.77
C ASP A 381 45.46 13.00 11.53
N LYS A 382 45.43 11.74 11.05
CA LYS A 382 46.62 10.94 10.71
C LYS A 382 46.97 11.08 9.23
N GLU A 383 48.24 10.88 8.91
CA GLU A 383 48.68 10.77 7.52
C GLU A 383 48.03 9.55 6.85
N PHE A 384 47.20 9.82 5.83
CA PHE A 384 46.40 8.80 5.16
C PHE A 384 47.13 8.11 4.01
N ALA A 385 48.15 8.77 3.45
CA ALA A 385 48.92 8.25 2.33
C ALA A 385 50.32 8.86 2.31
N SER A 386 51.33 8.05 1.97
CA SER A 386 52.66 8.54 1.60
C SER A 386 52.71 8.86 0.11
N ARG A 387 53.50 9.87 -0.26
CA ARG A 387 53.56 10.40 -1.63
C ARG A 387 54.97 10.32 -2.19
N GLN A 388 55.10 9.93 -3.45
CA GLN A 388 56.36 9.97 -4.19
C GLN A 388 56.12 10.54 -5.59
N GLN A 389 57.11 11.31 -6.08
CA GLN A 389 57.10 11.81 -7.45
C GLN A 389 58.47 11.59 -8.09
N ALA A 390 58.47 11.17 -9.35
CA ALA A 390 59.68 10.94 -10.14
C ALA A 390 59.45 11.36 -11.60
N GLU A 391 60.52 11.74 -12.30
CA GLU A 391 60.52 11.99 -13.73
C GLU A 391 61.43 10.97 -14.41
N VAL A 392 60.88 10.13 -15.29
CA VAL A 392 61.60 9.05 -15.99
C VAL A 392 61.30 9.17 -17.48
N ASP A 393 62.34 9.36 -18.31
CA ASP A 393 62.22 9.47 -19.77
C ASP A 393 61.14 10.47 -20.26
N GLY A 394 61.01 11.60 -19.56
CA GLY A 394 60.01 12.65 -19.85
C GLY A 394 58.59 12.33 -19.39
N THR A 395 58.37 11.18 -18.75
CA THR A 395 57.11 10.81 -18.09
C THR A 395 57.16 11.19 -16.63
N MET A 396 56.17 11.95 -16.16
CA MET A 396 56.00 12.25 -14.74
C MET A 396 55.23 11.10 -14.07
N LEU A 397 55.81 10.52 -13.03
CA LEU A 397 55.22 9.45 -12.23
C LEU A 397 54.84 9.99 -10.86
N TYR A 398 53.59 9.79 -10.45
CA TYR A 398 53.08 10.12 -9.13
C TYR A 398 52.59 8.84 -8.45
N GLU A 399 53.03 8.58 -7.23
CA GLU A 399 52.65 7.39 -6.46
C GLU A 399 52.10 7.79 -5.09
N TYR A 400 50.92 7.25 -4.77
CA TYR A 400 50.23 7.42 -3.49
C TYR A 400 50.00 6.06 -2.86
N ILE A 401 50.64 5.80 -1.72
CA ILE A 401 50.51 4.54 -0.98
C ILE A 401 49.57 4.81 0.19
N LEU A 402 48.36 4.28 0.13
CA LEU A 402 47.31 4.52 1.12
C LEU A 402 47.55 3.70 2.39
N ASN A 403 47.14 4.26 3.53
CA ASN A 403 47.13 3.57 4.81
C ASN A 403 45.86 2.73 4.93
N GLU A 404 46.01 1.42 4.80
CA GLU A 404 44.91 0.45 4.72
C GLU A 404 44.00 0.44 5.94
N GLN A 405 44.55 0.74 7.12
CA GLN A 405 43.77 0.82 8.36
C GLN A 405 42.76 1.95 8.36
N LEU A 406 42.91 2.90 7.43
CA LEU A 406 42.06 4.07 7.27
C LEU A 406 41.20 3.96 6.00
N ILE A 407 41.27 2.86 5.24
CA ILE A 407 40.44 2.67 4.04
C ILE A 407 39.11 2.04 4.45
N GLU A 408 38.01 2.63 3.98
CA GLU A 408 36.67 2.12 4.19
C GLU A 408 35.87 2.22 2.88
N LYS A 409 34.75 1.50 2.81
CA LYS A 409 33.86 1.54 1.65
C LYS A 409 33.41 2.97 1.35
N LEU A 410 33.51 3.32 0.08
CA LEU A 410 33.01 4.56 -0.46
C LEU A 410 31.51 4.43 -0.72
N ASN A 411 30.75 5.44 -0.29
CA ASN A 411 29.32 5.49 -0.51
C ASN A 411 28.99 5.38 -2.00
N LYS A 412 28.12 4.42 -2.34
CA LYS A 412 27.64 4.16 -3.70
C LYS A 412 26.13 4.00 -3.71
N ASP A 413 25.50 4.31 -4.84
CA ASP A 413 24.09 3.97 -5.03
C ASP A 413 23.97 2.43 -4.95
N ILE A 414 22.95 1.92 -4.25
CA ILE A 414 22.65 0.47 -4.28
C ILE A 414 22.30 0.14 -5.74
N GLU A 415 23.13 -0.70 -6.39
CA GLU A 415 22.87 -1.17 -7.75
C GLU A 415 21.60 -2.04 -7.76
N LEU A 416 20.84 -1.90 -8.85
CA LEU A 416 19.54 -2.55 -9.05
C LEU A 416 19.68 -4.07 -9.24
#